data_AF-A0A8J7AG60-F1
#
_entry.id   AF-A0A8J7AG60-F1
#
_cell.length_a   1.000
_cell.length_b   1.000
_cell.length_c   1.000
_cell.angle_alpha   90.00
_cell.angle_beta   90.00
_cell.angle_gamma   90.00
#
_symmetry.space_group_name_H-M   'P 1'
#
loop_
_entity.id
_entity.type
_entity.pdbx_description
1 polymer ?
#
loop_
_entity_poly.entity_id
_entity_poly.type
_entity_poly.pdbx_seq_one_letter_code
_entity_poly.pdbx_strand_id
1 'polypeptide(L)'
;MVIFNLIFKILTTAAYLAGLLGLLGVLLWSAVRTLRAGWQYCQQLHQVPCHRCAYFTGDYRLKCTVRPCAALTKDAVDCLDYAPKSPTALPVQLPAKRPQRRATQGLLMR
;
A
#
# COMPACT_ATOMS: atom_id res chain seq x y z
N MET A 1 -36.07 44.07 27.61
CA MET A 1 -35.60 44.06 26.20
C MET A 1 -34.12 43.64 26.06
N VAL A 2 -33.21 44.14 26.91
CA VAL A 2 -31.76 43.80 26.85
C VAL A 2 -31.48 42.34 27.22
N ILE A 3 -32.07 41.85 28.31
CA ILE A 3 -31.89 40.47 28.79
C ILE A 3 -32.34 39.45 27.73
N PHE A 4 -33.49 39.69 27.08
CA PHE A 4 -33.99 38.84 25.99
C PHE A 4 -33.02 38.75 24.80
N ASN A 5 -32.45 39.89 24.38
CA ASN A 5 -31.44 39.91 23.32
C ASN A 5 -30.14 39.20 23.71
N LEU A 6 -29.73 39.30 24.99
CA LEU A 6 -28.54 38.63 25.50
C LEU A 6 -28.72 37.09 25.47
N ILE A 7 -29.86 36.61 25.92
CA ILE A 7 -30.21 35.18 25.93
C ILE A 7 -30.24 34.64 24.50
N PHE A 8 -30.90 35.34 23.57
CA PHE A 8 -30.98 34.91 22.18
C PHE A 8 -29.61 34.81 21.50
N LYS A 9 -28.71 35.77 21.77
CA LYS A 9 -27.32 35.74 21.28
C LYS A 9 -26.56 34.52 21.82
N ILE A 10 -26.67 34.23 23.12
CA ILE A 10 -26.00 33.07 23.73
C ILE A 10 -26.51 31.74 23.14
N LEU A 11 -27.82 31.62 22.90
CA LEU A 11 -28.41 30.43 22.29
C LEU A 11 -27.90 30.19 20.87
N THR A 12 -27.87 31.24 20.04
CA THR A 12 -27.37 31.12 18.66
C THR A 12 -25.90 30.75 18.62
N THR A 13 -25.04 31.40 19.42
CA THR A 13 -23.60 31.09 19.44
C THR A 13 -23.33 29.67 19.95
N ALA A 14 -24.05 29.23 20.99
CA ALA A 14 -23.93 27.85 21.48
C ALA A 14 -24.35 26.83 20.41
N ALA A 15 -25.44 27.09 19.68
CA ALA A 15 -25.90 26.22 18.59
C ALA A 15 -24.88 26.12 17.45
N TYR A 16 -24.29 27.25 17.03
CA TYR A 16 -23.24 27.26 16.01
C TYR A 16 -21.98 26.51 16.46
N LEU A 17 -21.54 26.68 17.71
CA LEU A 17 -20.37 25.98 18.24
C LEU A 17 -20.60 24.47 18.34
N ALA A 18 -21.77 24.04 18.78
CA ALA A 18 -22.14 22.62 18.82
C ALA A 18 -22.15 21.99 17.42
N GLY A 19 -22.71 22.70 16.43
CA GLY A 19 -22.69 22.27 15.03
C GLY A 19 -21.28 22.17 14.46
N LEU A 20 -20.43 23.17 14.71
CA LEU A 20 -19.04 23.18 14.25
C LEU A 20 -18.23 22.02 14.85
N LEU A 21 -18.34 21.81 16.17
CA LEU A 21 -17.65 20.72 16.86
C LEU A 21 -18.13 19.35 16.38
N GLY A 22 -19.44 19.18 16.15
CA GLY A 22 -20.00 17.97 15.58
C GLY A 22 -19.47 17.69 14.17
N LEU A 23 -19.46 18.70 13.30
CA LEU A 23 -18.95 18.56 11.93
C LEU A 23 -17.45 18.20 11.94
N LEU A 24 -16.64 18.91 12.72
CA LEU A 24 -15.21 18.61 12.87
C LEU A 24 -14.99 17.19 13.41
N GLY A 25 -15.77 16.77 14.40
CA GLY A 25 -15.72 15.41 14.94
C GLY A 25 -16.03 14.33 13.90
N VAL A 26 -17.07 14.53 13.08
CA VAL A 26 -17.43 13.60 11.99
C VAL A 26 -16.33 13.55 10.92
N LEU A 27 -15.76 14.69 10.54
CA LEU A 27 -14.67 14.76 9.57
C LEU A 27 -13.43 14.03 10.07
N LEU A 28 -13.03 14.27 11.33
CA LEU A 28 -11.92 13.56 11.98
C LEU A 28 -12.18 12.06 12.05
N TRP A 29 -13.38 11.65 12.46
CA TRP A 29 -13.77 10.24 12.50
C TRP A 29 -13.68 9.59 11.13
N SER A 30 -14.19 10.24 10.09
CA SER A 30 -14.14 9.76 8.71
C SER A 30 -12.69 9.59 8.21
N ALA A 31 -11.84 10.59 8.49
CA ALA A 31 -10.42 10.54 8.15
C ALA A 31 -9.71 9.37 8.86
N VAL A 32 -9.93 9.22 10.17
CA VAL A 32 -9.35 8.11 10.96
C VAL A 32 -9.81 6.75 10.43
N ARG A 33 -11.09 6.59 10.06
CA ARG A 33 -11.58 5.34 9.47
C ARG A 33 -10.87 4.99 8.17
N THR A 34 -10.67 5.98 7.30
CA THR A 34 -9.97 5.80 6.02
C THR A 34 -8.50 5.47 6.22
N LEU A 35 -7.82 6.16 7.14
CA LEU A 35 -6.41 5.93 7.47
C LEU A 35 -6.20 4.54 8.10
N ARG A 36 -7.09 4.09 8.98
CA ARG A 36 -7.00 2.75 9.58
C ARG A 36 -7.11 1.64 8.54
N ALA A 37 -7.99 1.79 7.55
CA ALA A 37 -8.12 0.83 6.46
C ALA A 37 -6.84 0.78 5.60
N GLY A 38 -6.27 1.94 5.26
CA GLY A 38 -4.99 2.02 4.56
C GLY A 38 -3.83 1.41 5.35
N TRP A 39 -3.79 1.64 6.66
CA TRP A 39 -2.76 1.08 7.55
C TRP A 39 -2.80 -0.45 7.60
N GLN A 40 -3.99 -1.04 7.75
CA GLN A 40 -4.16 -2.49 7.72
C GLN A 40 -3.70 -3.09 6.38
N TYR A 41 -3.99 -2.41 5.27
CA TYR A 41 -3.52 -2.82 3.95
C TYR A 41 -1.99 -2.80 3.86
N CYS A 42 -1.34 -1.73 4.34
CA CYS A 42 0.11 -1.62 4.37
C CYS A 42 0.75 -2.68 5.29
N GLN A 43 0.16 -2.96 6.46
CA GLN A 43 0.65 -4.01 7.35
C GLN A 43 0.58 -5.40 6.71
N GLN A 44 -0.51 -5.72 6.00
CA GLN A 44 -0.60 -6.98 5.26
C GLN A 44 0.46 -7.07 4.16
N LEU A 45 0.76 -5.95 3.48
CA LEU A 45 1.81 -5.94 2.45
C LEU A 45 3.21 -6.09 3.03
N HIS A 46 3.47 -5.57 4.23
CA HIS A 46 4.77 -5.71 4.91
C HIS A 46 5.06 -7.15 5.35
N GLN A 47 4.04 -7.99 5.51
CA GLN A 47 4.20 -9.40 5.83
C GLN A 47 4.67 -10.25 4.63
N VAL A 48 4.66 -9.70 3.42
CA VAL A 48 5.05 -10.43 2.21
C VAL A 48 6.58 -10.60 2.15
N PRO A 49 7.13 -11.83 2.16
CA PRO A 49 8.56 -12.06 2.18
C PRO A 49 9.24 -11.99 0.80
N CYS A 50 8.54 -11.53 -0.25
CA CYS A 50 9.03 -11.57 -1.64
C CYS A 50 10.38 -10.86 -1.85
N HIS A 51 10.67 -9.75 -1.17
CA HIS A 51 11.93 -9.01 -1.33
C HIS A 51 13.16 -9.80 -0.89
N ARG A 52 12.98 -10.76 0.02
CA ARG A 52 14.04 -11.64 0.55
C ARG A 52 14.14 -12.97 -0.18
N CYS A 53 13.29 -13.20 -1.18
CA CYS A 53 13.25 -14.44 -1.94
C CYS A 53 14.35 -14.48 -3.03
N ALA A 54 14.93 -15.65 -3.27
CA ALA A 54 15.94 -15.89 -4.30
C ALA A 54 15.40 -15.70 -5.74
N TYR A 55 14.11 -15.97 -5.94
CA TYR A 55 13.43 -15.86 -7.24
C TYR A 55 12.90 -14.45 -7.55
N PHE A 56 13.12 -13.49 -6.65
CA PHE A 56 12.67 -12.11 -6.82
C PHE A 56 13.63 -11.31 -7.70
N THR A 57 13.14 -10.93 -8.88
CA THR A 57 13.88 -10.19 -9.91
C THR A 57 13.71 -8.68 -9.83
N GLY A 58 12.62 -8.20 -9.20
CA GLY A 58 12.36 -6.77 -9.04
C GLY A 58 11.92 -6.03 -10.31
N ASP A 59 11.77 -6.73 -11.44
CA ASP A 59 11.27 -6.14 -12.69
C ASP A 59 9.74 -5.98 -12.65
N TYR A 60 9.23 -4.84 -13.14
CA TYR A 60 7.78 -4.55 -13.14
C TYR A 60 6.95 -5.59 -13.93
N ARG A 61 7.53 -6.11 -15.02
CA ARG A 61 6.93 -7.12 -15.90
C ARG A 61 7.05 -8.54 -15.36
N LEU A 62 8.10 -8.81 -14.58
CA LEU A 62 8.40 -10.13 -14.04
C LEU A 62 8.91 -9.95 -12.61
N LYS A 63 7.98 -9.92 -11.65
CA LYS A 63 8.27 -9.67 -10.24
C LYS A 63 8.94 -10.88 -9.57
N CYS A 64 8.50 -12.07 -9.94
CA CYS A 64 9.01 -13.37 -9.50
C CYS A 64 9.06 -14.31 -10.71
N THR A 65 10.08 -15.17 -10.78
CA THR A 65 10.25 -16.12 -11.90
C THR A 65 9.31 -17.33 -11.83
N VAL A 66 8.86 -17.71 -10.62
CA VAL A 66 7.97 -18.87 -10.41
C VAL A 66 6.50 -18.46 -10.53
N ARG A 67 6.12 -17.38 -9.83
CA ARG A 67 4.75 -16.87 -9.76
C ARG A 67 4.70 -15.35 -10.02
N PRO A 68 4.80 -14.89 -11.28
CA PRO A 68 4.86 -13.46 -11.60
C PRO A 68 3.58 -12.69 -11.25
N CYS A 69 2.42 -13.35 -11.28
CA CYS A 69 1.13 -12.72 -10.99
C CYS A 69 0.83 -12.62 -9.49
N ALA A 70 1.33 -13.55 -8.66
CA ALA A 70 1.05 -13.58 -7.23
C ALA A 70 2.08 -12.82 -6.38
N ALA A 71 3.27 -12.53 -6.91
CA ALA A 71 4.33 -11.83 -6.18
C ALA A 71 3.92 -10.40 -5.73
N LEU A 72 4.37 -9.99 -4.53
CA LEU A 72 4.07 -8.68 -3.92
C LEU A 72 2.56 -8.45 -3.66
N THR A 73 1.78 -9.51 -3.50
CA THR A 73 0.36 -9.46 -3.13
C THR A 73 0.12 -10.20 -1.81
N LYS A 74 -1.09 -10.09 -1.25
CA LYS A 74 -1.46 -10.79 0.00
C LYS A 74 -1.33 -12.31 -0.11
N ASP A 75 -1.52 -12.87 -1.30
CA ASP A 75 -1.39 -14.31 -1.55
C ASP A 75 0.05 -14.81 -1.45
N ALA A 76 1.03 -13.91 -1.49
CA ALA A 76 2.44 -14.24 -1.36
C ALA A 76 2.95 -14.27 0.08
N VAL A 77 2.11 -13.95 1.07
CA VAL A 77 2.47 -14.07 2.50
C VAL A 77 2.82 -15.53 2.85
N ASP A 78 2.05 -16.49 2.33
CA ASP A 78 2.27 -17.93 2.52
C ASP A 78 2.73 -18.61 1.21
N CYS A 79 3.73 -18.03 0.57
CA CYS A 79 4.25 -18.55 -0.69
C CYS A 79 5.00 -19.88 -0.46
N LEU A 80 4.44 -20.99 -0.95
CA LEU A 80 5.04 -22.33 -0.88
C LEU A 80 6.42 -22.44 -1.56
N ASP A 81 6.67 -21.60 -2.57
CA ASP A 81 7.92 -21.59 -3.34
C ASP A 81 8.98 -20.63 -2.74
N TYR A 82 8.74 -20.10 -1.53
CA TYR A 82 9.65 -19.15 -0.90
C TYR A 82 11.00 -19.78 -0.58
N ALA A 83 12.05 -19.24 -1.19
CA ALA A 83 13.45 -19.61 -0.89
C ALA A 83 14.22 -18.36 -0.43
N PRO A 84 14.80 -18.35 0.79
CA PRO A 84 15.55 -17.19 1.27
C PRO A 84 16.84 -16.97 0.46
N LYS A 85 17.23 -15.70 0.26
CA LYS A 85 18.59 -15.34 -0.19
C LYS A 85 19.61 -15.61 0.91
N SER A 86 19.94 -16.86 1.19
CA SER A 86 21.07 -17.22 2.05
C SER A 86 22.39 -17.23 1.25
N PRO A 87 23.53 -16.80 1.82
CA PRO A 87 24.85 -16.97 1.20
C PRO A 87 25.35 -18.43 1.18
N THR A 88 24.75 -19.31 1.97
CA THR A 88 25.38 -20.58 2.40
C THR A 88 24.55 -21.84 2.12
N ALA A 89 23.56 -21.78 1.25
CA ALA A 89 22.93 -22.99 0.72
C ALA A 89 23.29 -23.08 -0.76
N LEU A 90 23.70 -24.29 -1.19
CA LEU A 90 24.18 -24.63 -2.52
C LEU A 90 23.49 -23.87 -3.65
N PRO A 91 24.20 -23.56 -4.75
CA PRO A 91 23.65 -22.83 -5.87
C PRO A 91 22.49 -23.65 -6.45
N VAL A 92 21.26 -23.30 -6.07
CA VAL A 92 20.14 -23.44 -7.00
C VAL A 92 20.58 -22.60 -8.18
N GLN A 93 20.97 -23.29 -9.25
CA GLN A 93 21.29 -22.68 -10.52
C GLN A 93 20.04 -21.92 -10.95
N LEU A 94 19.94 -20.65 -10.56
CA LEU A 94 19.21 -19.70 -11.38
C LEU A 94 19.88 -19.81 -12.74
N PRO A 95 19.15 -20.18 -13.81
CA PRO A 95 19.72 -20.21 -15.14
C PRO A 95 20.39 -18.86 -15.34
N ALA A 96 21.71 -18.89 -15.56
CA ALA A 96 22.57 -17.74 -15.66
C ALA A 96 21.80 -16.61 -16.36
N LYS A 97 21.64 -15.47 -15.67
CA LYS A 97 21.00 -14.26 -16.18
C LYS A 97 21.46 -14.12 -17.63
N ARG A 98 20.63 -14.52 -18.60
CA ARG A 98 20.96 -14.25 -20.00
C ARG A 98 21.11 -12.73 -20.03
N PRO A 99 22.18 -12.19 -20.63
CA PRO A 99 22.27 -10.76 -20.83
C PRO A 99 20.97 -10.40 -21.54
N GLN A 100 20.17 -9.57 -20.86
CA GLN A 100 18.91 -9.06 -21.35
C GLN A 100 19.28 -8.40 -22.67
N ARG A 101 19.08 -9.13 -23.78
CA ARG A 101 19.36 -8.61 -25.11
C ARG A 101 18.51 -7.37 -25.18
N ARG A 102 19.19 -6.23 -25.13
CA ARG A 102 18.69 -4.95 -25.56
C ARG A 102 18.04 -5.23 -26.91
N ALA A 103 16.72 -5.33 -26.93
CA ALA A 103 15.96 -5.24 -28.16
C ALA A 103 16.00 -3.77 -28.57
N THR A 104 17.19 -3.31 -28.95
CA THR A 104 17.34 -2.37 -30.03
C THR A 104 16.96 -3.11 -31.31
N GLN A 105 15.67 -3.10 -31.62
CA GLN A 105 15.18 -3.05 -32.99
C GLN A 105 14.53 -1.66 -33.05
N GLY A 106 15.13 -0.64 -33.67
CA GLY A 106 15.47 -0.65 -35.09
C GLY A 106 14.15 -0.74 -35.84
N LEU A 107 13.42 0.36 -36.03
CA LEU A 107 13.53 1.16 -37.25
C LEU A 107 13.88 0.30 -38.47
N LEU A 108 12.87 -0.38 -39.03
CA LEU A 108 12.61 -0.42 -40.47
C LEU A 108 11.21 -1.01 -40.78
N MET A 109 10.48 -0.33 -41.66
CA MET A 109 9.33 -0.79 -42.47
C MET A 109 7.93 -0.86 -41.84
N ARG A 110 7.20 0.25 -41.84
CA ARG A 110 6.28 0.63 -42.94
C ARG A 110 5.78 2.06 -42.74
#